data_AF-A0A2N2Q6M1-F1
#
_entry.id   AF-A0A2N2Q6M1-F1
#
_cell.length_a   1.000
_cell.length_b   1.000
_cell.length_c   1.000
_cell.angle_alpha   90.00
_cell.angle_beta   90.00
_cell.angle_gamma   90.00
#
_symmetry.space_group_name_H-M   'P 1'
#
loop_
_entity.id
_entity.type
_entity.pdbx_description
1 polymer ?
#
loop_
_entity_poly.entity_id
_entity_poly.type
_entity_poly.pdbx_seq_one_letter_code
_entity_poly.pdbx_strand_id
1 'polypeptide(L)'
;MHVTHKSLQPAPMRGFTLVELLVVIGLLALLTVGALLSYDGVDEHANEQIVRSEMAQIGKALKQYRRDVGSYPVRQHAADFTFLQTDQFWDGANYAALPVDELWDPDTARGWRGPYLENTGDGYVEVGVNLAFDGGGSPTVGAVVAEPMRAVADPFTKLAEGVYFVWRPCLTCAAFDAEEKRGRPYYLFDLDQPKKARLVSSGPNGLLEAGVLAAANCAEIYNTVIGDDVILCLQ
;
A
#
# COMPACT_ATOMS: atom_id res chain seq x y z
N MET A 1 -32.18 45.03 67.02
CA MET A 1 -31.86 43.76 66.35
C MET A 1 -30.36 43.76 66.05
N HIS A 2 -29.60 42.89 66.70
CA HIS A 2 -28.13 42.83 66.60
C HIS A 2 -27.79 41.60 65.75
N VAL A 3 -27.24 41.80 64.54
CA VAL A 3 -26.83 40.71 63.65
C VAL A 3 -25.33 40.49 63.82
N THR A 4 -24.95 39.36 64.40
CA THR A 4 -23.56 38.94 64.54
C THR A 4 -23.07 38.32 63.24
N HIS A 5 -22.12 38.96 62.55
CA HIS A 5 -21.41 38.36 61.42
C HIS A 5 -20.40 37.33 61.92
N LYS A 6 -20.65 36.05 61.65
CA LYS A 6 -19.68 34.97 61.89
C LYS A 6 -18.70 34.94 60.71
N SER A 7 -17.45 35.34 60.95
CA SER A 7 -16.38 35.28 59.94
C SER A 7 -15.96 33.83 59.68
N LEU A 8 -16.12 33.39 58.43
CA LEU A 8 -15.54 32.13 57.94
C LEU A 8 -14.07 32.40 57.62
N GLN A 9 -13.16 31.84 58.43
CA GLN A 9 -11.73 31.92 58.14
C GLN A 9 -11.40 31.01 56.94
N PRO A 10 -10.69 31.49 55.91
CA PRO A 10 -10.27 30.66 54.79
C PRO A 10 -9.24 29.64 55.28
N ALA A 11 -9.44 28.36 54.93
CA ALA A 11 -8.48 27.31 55.23
C ALA A 11 -7.14 27.59 54.50
N PRO A 12 -5.99 27.36 55.13
CA PRO A 12 -4.70 27.59 54.48
C PRO A 12 -4.55 26.64 53.28
N MET A 13 -4.50 27.21 52.08
CA MET A 13 -4.13 26.45 50.88
C MET A 13 -2.64 26.09 51.01
N ARG A 14 -2.35 24.80 51.21
CA ARG A 14 -0.97 24.29 51.12
C ARG A 14 -0.54 24.43 49.66
N GLY A 15 0.42 25.30 49.39
CA GLY A 15 1.05 25.43 48.07
C GLY A 15 1.98 24.24 47.80
N PHE A 16 2.07 23.85 46.54
CA PHE A 16 3.02 22.84 46.07
C PHE A 16 4.46 23.26 46.37
N THR A 17 5.29 22.31 46.79
CA THR A 17 6.72 22.58 47.03
C THR A 17 7.52 22.44 45.73
N LEU A 18 8.66 23.14 45.62
CA LEU A 18 9.60 22.99 44.49
C LEU A 18 10.06 21.54 44.31
N VAL A 19 10.25 20.82 45.43
CA VAL A 19 10.66 19.41 45.42
C VAL A 19 9.58 18.52 44.81
N GLU A 20 8.32 18.80 45.11
CA GLU A 20 7.17 18.04 44.61
C GLU A 20 7.01 18.22 43.09
N LEU A 21 7.19 19.45 42.59
CA LEU A 21 7.23 19.71 41.15
C LEU A 21 8.42 19.00 40.47
N LEU A 22 9.59 18.99 41.10
CA LEU A 22 10.79 18.35 40.57
C LEU A 22 10.62 16.83 40.45
N VAL A 23 9.99 16.19 41.44
CA VAL A 23 9.68 14.76 41.39
C VAL A 23 8.69 14.45 40.26
N VAL A 24 7.65 15.27 40.08
CA VAL A 24 6.65 15.06 39.02
C VAL A 24 7.27 15.15 37.63
N ILE A 25 8.06 16.19 37.35
CA ILE A 25 8.72 16.31 36.03
C ILE A 25 9.75 15.20 35.81
N GLY A 26 10.42 14.74 36.86
CA GLY A 26 11.35 13.59 36.79
C GLY A 26 10.62 12.29 36.44
N LEU A 27 9.46 12.04 37.06
CA LEU A 27 8.62 10.89 36.74
C LEU A 27 8.04 10.99 35.31
N LEU A 28 7.59 12.18 34.88
CA LEU A 28 7.10 12.40 33.52
C LEU A 28 8.20 12.20 32.47
N ALA A 29 9.43 12.65 32.73
CA ALA A 29 10.56 12.43 31.83
C ALA A 29 10.85 10.92 31.68
N LEU A 30 10.84 10.18 32.78
CA LEU A 30 11.11 8.74 32.79
C LEU A 30 10.01 7.95 32.06
N LEU A 31 8.74 8.28 32.31
CA LEU A 31 7.60 7.68 31.61
C LEU A 31 7.62 7.97 30.11
N THR A 32 7.94 9.22 29.73
CA THR A 32 8.01 9.60 28.31
C THR A 32 9.07 8.79 27.56
N VAL A 33 10.25 8.59 28.16
CA VAL A 33 11.32 7.77 27.56
C VAL A 33 10.88 6.32 27.40
N GLY A 34 10.23 5.74 28.43
CA GLY A 34 9.71 4.36 28.36
C GLY A 34 8.59 4.19 27.32
N ALA A 35 7.73 5.19 27.16
CA ALA A 35 6.64 5.19 26.19
C ALA A 35 7.16 5.19 24.74
N LEU A 36 8.20 5.97 24.44
CA LEU A 36 8.80 6.01 23.10
C LEU A 36 9.38 4.65 22.69
N LEU A 37 10.07 3.97 23.61
CA LEU A 37 10.65 2.64 23.34
C LEU A 37 9.58 1.53 23.20
N SER A 38 8.39 1.73 23.76
CA SER A 38 7.29 0.75 23.70
C SER A 38 6.40 0.92 22.46
N TYR A 39 6.63 1.96 21.65
CA TYR A 39 5.82 2.28 20.47
C TYR A 39 6.36 1.61 19.18
N ASP A 40 7.60 1.14 19.17
CA ASP A 40 8.18 0.44 18.02
C ASP A 40 7.49 -0.93 17.81
N GLY A 41 6.80 -1.08 16.67
CA GLY A 41 6.26 -2.36 16.17
C GLY A 41 4.74 -2.53 16.17
N VAL A 42 3.97 -1.66 16.85
CA VAL A 42 2.49 -1.74 16.81
C VAL A 42 1.96 -1.45 15.40
N ASP A 43 2.58 -0.51 14.70
CA ASP A 43 2.20 -0.12 13.36
C ASP A 43 2.46 -1.23 12.33
N GLU A 44 3.48 -2.06 12.52
CA GLU A 44 3.88 -3.08 11.55
C GLU A 44 2.85 -4.21 11.46
N HIS A 45 2.41 -4.76 12.60
CA HIS A 45 1.39 -5.80 12.63
C HIS A 45 0.04 -5.31 12.11
N ALA A 46 -0.33 -4.06 12.42
CA ALA A 46 -1.54 -3.45 11.89
C ALA A 46 -1.47 -3.30 10.35
N ASN A 47 -0.34 -2.79 9.84
CA ASN A 47 -0.11 -2.66 8.41
C ASN A 47 -0.10 -4.00 7.69
N GLU A 48 0.49 -5.06 8.28
CA GLU A 48 0.47 -6.40 7.67
C GLU A 48 -0.96 -6.97 7.55
N GLN A 49 -1.82 -6.73 8.55
CA GLN A 49 -3.23 -7.11 8.47
C GLN A 49 -3.98 -6.33 7.38
N ILE A 50 -3.71 -5.03 7.25
CA ILE A 50 -4.25 -4.18 6.19
C ILE A 50 -3.80 -4.72 4.82
N VAL A 51 -2.50 -4.99 4.65
CA VAL A 51 -1.94 -5.58 3.42
C VAL A 51 -2.69 -6.84 3.03
N ARG A 52 -2.85 -7.78 3.95
CA ARG A 52 -3.51 -9.07 3.65
C ARG A 52 -4.97 -8.86 3.23
N SER A 53 -5.66 -7.89 3.83
CA SER A 53 -7.03 -7.53 3.47
C SER A 53 -7.10 -6.88 2.08
N GLU A 54 -6.25 -5.89 1.79
CA GLU A 54 -6.19 -5.20 0.50
C GLU A 54 -5.79 -6.15 -0.63
N MET A 55 -4.78 -6.99 -0.40
CA MET A 55 -4.37 -8.02 -1.34
C MET A 55 -5.51 -8.99 -1.64
N ALA A 56 -6.31 -9.38 -0.65
CA ALA A 56 -7.47 -10.25 -0.87
C ALA A 56 -8.54 -9.58 -1.77
N GLN A 57 -8.75 -8.26 -1.62
CA GLN A 57 -9.66 -7.49 -2.46
C GLN A 57 -9.13 -7.39 -3.91
N ILE A 58 -7.86 -7.02 -4.07
CA ILE A 58 -7.17 -6.98 -5.37
C ILE A 58 -7.21 -8.36 -6.04
N GLY A 59 -6.87 -9.42 -5.30
CA GLY A 59 -6.88 -10.78 -5.80
C GLY A 59 -8.26 -11.22 -6.27
N LYS A 60 -9.33 -10.82 -5.56
CA LYS A 60 -10.72 -11.04 -5.99
C LYS A 60 -11.03 -10.30 -7.29
N ALA A 61 -10.59 -9.05 -7.42
CA ALA A 61 -10.76 -8.26 -8.65
C ALA A 61 -10.06 -8.92 -9.85
N LEU A 62 -8.80 -9.35 -9.69
CA LEU A 62 -8.04 -10.07 -10.71
C LEU A 62 -8.72 -11.38 -11.12
N LYS A 63 -9.20 -12.17 -10.15
CA LYS A 63 -9.92 -13.42 -10.43
C LYS A 63 -11.27 -13.16 -11.08
N GLN A 64 -11.94 -12.04 -10.78
CA GLN A 64 -13.16 -11.63 -11.47
C GLN A 64 -12.87 -11.25 -12.92
N TYR A 65 -11.86 -10.40 -13.17
CA TYR A 65 -11.41 -10.07 -14.52
C TYR A 65 -11.15 -11.35 -15.34
N ARG A 66 -10.40 -12.29 -14.78
CA ARG A 66 -10.07 -13.55 -15.46
C ARG A 66 -11.29 -14.41 -15.76
N ARG A 67 -12.32 -14.40 -14.92
CA ARG A 67 -13.56 -15.13 -15.19
C ARG A 67 -14.33 -14.52 -16.36
N ASP A 68 -14.35 -13.19 -16.44
CA ASP A 68 -15.14 -12.47 -17.43
C ASP A 68 -14.42 -12.47 -18.80
N VAL A 69 -13.11 -12.17 -18.80
CA VAL A 69 -12.27 -12.06 -20.01
C VAL A 69 -11.66 -13.41 -20.42
N GLY A 70 -11.32 -14.28 -19.48
CA GLY A 70 -10.74 -15.61 -19.72
C GLY A 70 -9.23 -15.73 -19.44
N SER A 71 -8.53 -14.61 -19.39
CA SER A 71 -7.10 -14.51 -19.04
C SER A 71 -6.88 -13.44 -17.97
N TYR A 72 -5.71 -13.46 -17.33
CA TYR A 72 -5.29 -12.29 -16.58
C TYR A 72 -4.93 -11.13 -17.52
N PRO A 73 -5.01 -9.89 -17.05
CA PRO A 73 -4.76 -8.70 -17.85
C PRO A 73 -3.29 -8.56 -18.26
N VAL A 74 -3.09 -8.04 -19.48
CA VAL A 74 -1.79 -7.56 -19.96
C VAL A 74 -1.54 -6.17 -19.35
N ARG A 75 -0.29 -5.90 -19.01
CA ARG A 75 0.13 -4.69 -18.30
C ARG A 75 1.48 -4.22 -18.79
N GLN A 76 1.76 -2.92 -18.68
CA GLN A 76 3.02 -2.36 -19.18
C GLN A 76 4.19 -2.58 -18.21
N HIS A 77 3.89 -2.77 -16.92
CA HIS A 77 4.88 -2.96 -15.88
C HIS A 77 4.32 -3.77 -14.70
N ALA A 78 5.19 -4.31 -13.83
CA ALA A 78 4.77 -5.14 -12.70
C ALA A 78 3.82 -4.42 -11.72
N ALA A 79 3.99 -3.11 -11.57
CA ALA A 79 3.20 -2.25 -10.67
C ALA A 79 1.97 -1.58 -11.33
N ASP A 80 1.64 -1.93 -12.58
CA ASP A 80 0.56 -1.29 -13.33
C ASP A 80 -0.80 -1.95 -13.01
N PHE A 81 -1.75 -1.15 -12.50
CA PHE A 81 -3.10 -1.55 -12.09
C PHE A 81 -4.18 -0.84 -12.90
N THR A 82 -3.81 -0.11 -13.96
CA THR A 82 -4.70 0.73 -14.76
C THR A 82 -5.94 -0.02 -15.24
N PHE A 83 -5.77 -1.29 -15.65
CA PHE A 83 -6.84 -2.17 -16.15
C PHE A 83 -7.88 -2.61 -15.10
N LEU A 84 -7.59 -2.52 -13.80
CA LEU A 84 -8.57 -2.81 -12.75
C LEU A 84 -9.34 -1.58 -12.33
N GLN A 85 -8.74 -0.40 -12.45
CA GLN A 85 -9.22 0.83 -11.83
C GLN A 85 -9.88 1.79 -12.81
N THR A 86 -9.65 1.60 -14.11
CA THR A 86 -10.15 2.49 -15.16
C THR A 86 -10.87 1.70 -16.25
N ASP A 87 -11.63 2.40 -17.08
CA ASP A 87 -12.22 1.91 -18.34
C ASP A 87 -11.24 1.99 -19.53
N GLN A 88 -9.98 2.32 -19.25
CA GLN A 88 -8.91 2.41 -20.24
C GLN A 88 -8.07 1.13 -20.25
N PHE A 89 -7.72 0.66 -21.44
CA PHE A 89 -6.82 -0.46 -21.68
C PHE A 89 -5.40 0.02 -21.97
N TRP A 90 -4.43 -0.91 -21.92
CA TRP A 90 -2.99 -0.62 -21.99
C TRP A 90 -2.52 0.01 -23.32
N ASP A 91 -3.32 -0.09 -24.38
CA ASP A 91 -3.09 0.52 -25.70
C ASP A 91 -3.73 1.93 -25.84
N GLY A 92 -4.35 2.44 -24.77
CA GLY A 92 -5.10 3.69 -24.80
C GLY A 92 -6.48 3.56 -25.46
N ALA A 93 -6.89 2.36 -25.86
CA ALA A 93 -8.28 2.10 -26.21
C ALA A 93 -9.13 2.20 -24.95
N ASN A 94 -10.19 2.99 -25.00
CA ASN A 94 -11.21 2.98 -23.97
C ASN A 94 -12.21 1.86 -24.28
N TYR A 95 -13.00 1.43 -23.29
CA TYR A 95 -14.08 0.45 -23.46
C TYR A 95 -14.90 0.61 -24.77
N ALA A 96 -15.20 1.84 -25.18
CA ALA A 96 -15.96 2.13 -26.39
C ALA A 96 -15.25 1.75 -27.72
N ALA A 97 -13.95 1.48 -27.69
CA ALA A 97 -13.14 1.12 -28.86
C ALA A 97 -12.86 -0.39 -28.96
N LEU A 98 -13.32 -1.19 -27.99
CA LEU A 98 -13.15 -2.64 -28.02
C LEU A 98 -13.94 -3.28 -29.17
N PRO A 99 -13.39 -4.34 -29.80
CA PRO A 99 -14.16 -5.24 -30.65
C PRO A 99 -15.42 -5.74 -29.93
N VAL A 100 -16.52 -5.96 -30.68
CA VAL A 100 -17.81 -6.37 -30.11
C VAL A 100 -17.71 -7.66 -29.29
N ASP A 101 -16.80 -8.56 -29.66
CA ASP A 101 -16.52 -9.83 -28.98
C ASP A 101 -15.72 -9.68 -27.67
N GLU A 102 -15.17 -8.50 -27.39
CA GLU A 102 -14.48 -8.18 -26.13
C GLU A 102 -15.35 -7.34 -25.16
N LEU A 103 -16.46 -6.78 -25.65
CA LEU A 103 -17.44 -6.06 -24.84
C LEU A 103 -18.18 -7.01 -23.89
N TRP A 104 -18.66 -6.48 -22.76
CA TRP A 104 -19.47 -7.27 -21.84
C TRP A 104 -20.79 -7.69 -22.49
N ASP A 105 -20.98 -9.01 -22.56
CA ASP A 105 -22.22 -9.64 -22.96
C ASP A 105 -22.91 -10.25 -21.74
N PRO A 106 -24.08 -9.73 -21.32
CA PRO A 106 -24.80 -10.24 -20.16
C PRO A 106 -25.38 -11.64 -20.37
N ASP A 107 -25.60 -12.08 -21.61
CA ASP A 107 -26.19 -13.39 -21.91
C ASP A 107 -25.15 -14.50 -21.76
N THR A 108 -23.92 -14.26 -22.21
CA THR A 108 -22.81 -15.20 -22.04
C THR A 108 -22.02 -14.98 -20.74
N ALA A 109 -22.24 -13.85 -20.06
CA ALA A 109 -21.45 -13.39 -18.93
C ALA A 109 -19.95 -13.32 -19.23
N ARG A 110 -19.60 -12.89 -20.46
CA ARG A 110 -18.22 -12.78 -20.96
C ARG A 110 -17.91 -11.37 -21.43
N GLY A 111 -16.61 -11.07 -21.52
CA GLY A 111 -16.11 -9.76 -21.93
C GLY A 111 -15.76 -8.87 -20.75
N TRP A 112 -15.26 -7.67 -21.00
CA TRP A 112 -14.83 -6.78 -19.92
C TRP A 112 -16.02 -6.09 -19.24
N ARG A 113 -16.20 -6.31 -17.93
CA ARG A 113 -17.24 -5.72 -17.08
C ARG A 113 -16.70 -4.74 -16.03
N GLY A 114 -15.49 -4.23 -16.26
CA GLY A 114 -14.79 -3.41 -15.27
C GLY A 114 -15.37 -2.00 -15.11
N PRO A 115 -14.74 -1.16 -14.28
CA PRO A 115 -13.56 -1.47 -13.46
C PRO A 115 -13.85 -2.53 -12.38
N TYR A 116 -12.85 -3.33 -12.04
CA TYR A 116 -13.00 -4.44 -11.08
C TYR A 116 -12.54 -4.08 -9.66
N LEU A 117 -11.89 -2.92 -9.52
CA LEU A 117 -11.31 -2.44 -8.29
C LEU A 117 -11.68 -0.96 -8.12
N GLU A 118 -12.57 -0.68 -7.15
CA GLU A 118 -13.01 0.69 -6.86
C GLU A 118 -12.09 1.36 -5.85
N ASN A 119 -11.79 2.64 -6.09
CA ASN A 119 -11.28 3.61 -5.11
C ASN A 119 -10.08 3.18 -4.24
N THR A 120 -9.24 2.28 -4.74
CA THR A 120 -8.02 1.79 -4.07
C THR A 120 -6.76 2.25 -4.79
N GLY A 121 -6.87 3.14 -5.79
CA GLY A 121 -5.72 3.62 -6.55
C GLY A 121 -5.20 4.95 -6.04
N ASP A 122 -4.08 4.88 -5.31
CA ASP A 122 -3.33 5.98 -4.67
C ASP A 122 -2.62 6.94 -5.64
N GLY A 123 -3.13 7.02 -6.87
CA GLY A 123 -2.61 7.85 -7.93
C GLY A 123 -1.67 7.11 -8.87
N TYR A 124 -0.70 7.85 -9.38
CA TYR A 124 0.26 7.41 -10.37
C TYR A 124 1.66 7.36 -9.75
N VAL A 125 2.43 6.33 -10.05
CA VAL A 125 3.76 6.12 -9.47
C VAL A 125 4.83 5.97 -10.54
N GLU A 126 5.98 6.59 -10.29
CA GLU A 126 7.21 6.40 -11.05
C GLU A 126 8.03 5.26 -10.42
N VAL A 127 8.33 4.21 -11.18
CA VAL A 127 9.15 3.06 -10.76
C VAL A 127 10.24 2.78 -11.79
N GLY A 128 11.28 2.04 -11.42
CA GLY A 128 12.38 1.66 -12.30
C GLY A 128 11.98 0.58 -13.30
N VAL A 129 12.48 0.70 -14.55
CA VAL A 129 12.13 -0.20 -15.67
C VAL A 129 12.79 -1.59 -15.61
N ASN A 130 13.74 -1.82 -14.71
CA ASN A 130 14.47 -3.09 -14.62
C ASN A 130 13.78 -4.13 -13.71
N LEU A 131 12.48 -4.02 -13.45
CA LEU A 131 11.72 -5.06 -12.77
C LEU A 131 10.96 -5.91 -13.80
N ALA A 132 11.38 -7.16 -13.97
CA ALA A 132 10.77 -8.10 -14.90
C ALA A 132 9.44 -8.66 -14.35
N PHE A 133 8.60 -9.17 -15.26
CA PHE A 133 7.28 -9.69 -14.91
C PHE A 133 7.29 -11.00 -14.12
N ASP A 134 8.44 -11.67 -14.01
CA ASP A 134 8.65 -12.85 -13.17
C ASP A 134 9.13 -12.49 -11.75
N GLY A 135 9.36 -11.21 -11.45
CA GLY A 135 9.90 -10.74 -10.18
C GLY A 135 11.42 -10.57 -10.19
N GLY A 136 12.12 -10.86 -11.29
CA GLY A 136 13.55 -10.62 -11.40
C GLY A 136 13.90 -9.14 -11.58
N GLY A 137 15.12 -8.75 -11.18
CA GLY A 137 15.63 -7.38 -11.34
C GLY A 137 15.33 -6.47 -10.15
N SER A 138 14.98 -5.19 -10.37
CA SER A 138 14.68 -4.25 -9.28
C SER A 138 13.83 -3.05 -9.73
N PRO A 139 12.86 -2.60 -8.91
CA PRO A 139 12.07 -1.39 -9.14
C PRO A 139 12.83 -0.08 -8.86
N THR A 140 14.10 -0.12 -8.45
CA THR A 140 14.93 1.07 -8.14
C THR A 140 16.21 1.14 -8.97
N VAL A 141 16.31 0.35 -10.04
CA VAL A 141 17.49 0.30 -10.90
C VAL A 141 17.11 0.69 -12.34
N GLY A 142 17.95 1.50 -12.99
CA GLY A 142 17.82 1.89 -14.40
C GLY A 142 17.20 3.26 -14.62
N ALA A 143 16.45 3.39 -15.71
CA ALA A 143 15.62 4.56 -15.93
C ALA A 143 14.29 4.40 -15.18
N VAL A 144 13.66 5.51 -14.83
CA VAL A 144 12.25 5.50 -14.45
C VAL A 144 11.37 5.22 -15.67
N VAL A 145 10.21 4.63 -15.45
CA VAL A 145 9.16 4.52 -16.47
C VAL A 145 8.86 5.89 -17.06
N ALA A 146 8.71 5.94 -18.38
CA ALA A 146 8.50 7.20 -19.10
C ALA A 146 7.14 7.83 -18.76
N GLU A 147 6.12 7.00 -18.59
CA GLU A 147 4.78 7.40 -18.19
C GLU A 147 4.47 6.79 -16.81
N PRO A 148 4.19 7.62 -15.79
CA PRO A 148 3.75 7.13 -14.48
C PRO A 148 2.49 6.26 -14.64
N MET A 149 2.48 5.10 -13.99
CA MET A 149 1.37 4.15 -14.11
C MET A 149 0.44 4.27 -12.91
N ARG A 150 -0.84 3.94 -13.11
CA ARG A 150 -1.78 3.86 -12.00
C ARG A 150 -1.44 2.64 -11.14
N ALA A 151 -1.27 2.84 -9.85
CA ALA A 151 -0.88 1.78 -8.92
C ALA A 151 -1.67 1.88 -7.61
N VAL A 152 -1.48 0.88 -6.74
CA VAL A 152 -2.02 0.83 -5.37
C VAL A 152 -0.82 0.86 -4.43
N ALA A 153 -0.78 1.79 -3.49
CA ALA A 153 0.29 1.82 -2.49
C ALA A 153 -0.03 0.82 -1.38
N ASP A 154 0.98 0.12 -0.88
CA ASP A 154 0.83 -0.65 0.35
C ASP A 154 0.79 0.28 1.58
N PRO A 155 0.33 -0.18 2.75
CA PRO A 155 0.20 0.66 3.95
C PRO A 155 1.54 0.91 4.65
N PHE A 156 2.64 0.29 4.20
CA PHE A 156 3.97 0.49 4.76
C PHE A 156 4.57 1.80 4.24
N THR A 157 4.12 2.93 4.80
CA THR A 157 4.52 4.26 4.29
C THR A 157 6.04 4.48 4.32
N LYS A 158 6.59 4.93 3.18
CA LYS A 158 8.02 5.24 2.99
C LYS A 158 8.18 6.57 2.26
N LEU A 159 9.39 7.12 2.34
CA LEU A 159 9.79 8.22 1.46
C LEU A 159 10.12 7.69 0.07
N ALA A 160 9.97 8.54 -0.94
CA ALA A 160 10.47 8.29 -2.28
C ALA A 160 11.99 8.05 -2.24
N GLU A 161 12.49 7.21 -3.15
CA GLU A 161 13.91 6.88 -3.26
C GLU A 161 14.50 7.60 -4.47
N GLY A 162 14.93 8.84 -4.27
CA GLY A 162 15.40 9.69 -5.35
C GLY A 162 14.29 9.97 -6.36
N VAL A 163 14.39 9.38 -7.55
CA VAL A 163 13.38 9.49 -8.63
C VAL A 163 12.38 8.33 -8.63
N TYR A 164 12.54 7.34 -7.76
CA TYR A 164 11.65 6.18 -7.68
C TYR A 164 10.63 6.33 -6.57
N PHE A 165 9.47 5.71 -6.78
CA PHE A 165 8.31 5.74 -5.90
C PHE A 165 7.78 7.15 -5.65
N VAL A 166 7.93 8.04 -6.63
CA VAL A 166 7.33 9.36 -6.63
C VAL A 166 5.87 9.20 -7.03
N TRP A 167 4.97 9.50 -6.10
CA TRP A 167 3.52 9.40 -6.29
C TRP A 167 2.92 10.74 -6.73
N ARG A 168 1.91 10.69 -7.59
CA ARG A 168 1.19 11.86 -8.11
C ARG A 168 -0.32 11.61 -8.12
N PRO A 169 -1.17 12.62 -7.85
CA PRO A 169 -2.62 12.45 -7.89
C PRO A 169 -3.17 12.29 -9.32
N CYS A 170 -2.43 12.78 -10.34
CA CYS A 170 -2.77 12.61 -11.75
C CYS A 170 -1.50 12.64 -12.63
N LEU A 171 -1.59 12.13 -13.87
CA LEU A 171 -0.46 12.03 -14.83
C LEU A 171 0.27 13.37 -15.04
N THR A 172 -0.48 14.47 -15.14
CA THR A 172 0.07 15.81 -15.41
C THR A 172 0.23 16.66 -14.15
N CYS A 173 -0.14 16.12 -12.98
CA CYS A 173 -0.06 16.84 -11.72
C CYS A 173 1.38 16.86 -11.21
N ALA A 174 1.68 17.85 -10.36
CA ALA A 174 2.85 17.77 -9.51
C ALA A 174 2.76 16.53 -8.63
N ALA A 175 3.92 15.98 -8.25
CA ALA A 175 3.98 14.94 -7.25
C ALA A 175 3.41 15.44 -5.92
N PHE A 176 2.96 14.49 -5.09
CA PHE A 176 2.66 14.79 -3.70
C PHE A 176 3.89 15.40 -3.02
N ASP A 177 3.65 16.20 -1.98
CA ASP A 177 4.74 16.83 -1.24
C ASP A 177 5.73 15.76 -0.75
N ALA A 178 7.02 16.08 -0.74
CA ALA A 178 8.06 15.10 -0.40
C ALA A 178 7.94 14.51 1.02
N GLU A 179 7.15 15.15 1.89
CA GLU A 179 6.83 14.71 3.24
C GLU A 179 5.58 13.80 3.31
N GLU A 180 4.76 13.75 2.25
CA GLU A 180 3.60 12.86 2.14
C GLU A 180 4.09 11.44 1.85
N LYS A 181 4.27 10.66 2.92
CA LYS A 181 4.71 9.26 2.82
C LYS A 181 3.61 8.41 2.23
N ARG A 182 3.97 7.60 1.23
CA ARG A 182 3.13 6.56 0.65
C ARG A 182 3.91 5.26 0.63
N GLY A 183 3.21 4.14 0.61
CA GLY A 183 3.86 2.84 0.51
C GLY A 183 4.56 2.61 -0.81
N ARG A 184 5.19 1.44 -0.90
CA ARG A 184 5.63 0.93 -2.19
C ARG A 184 4.39 0.43 -2.95
N PRO A 185 4.41 0.43 -4.30
CA PRO A 185 3.30 -0.11 -5.02
C PRO A 185 3.23 -1.63 -4.81
N TYR A 186 2.02 -2.18 -4.84
CA TYR A 186 1.86 -3.61 -5.06
C TYR A 186 2.41 -4.02 -6.43
N TYR A 187 2.96 -5.23 -6.51
CA TYR A 187 3.48 -5.81 -7.74
C TYR A 187 2.69 -7.05 -8.12
N LEU A 188 2.39 -7.17 -9.40
CA LEU A 188 1.83 -8.36 -10.01
C LEU A 188 2.99 -9.09 -10.70
N PHE A 189 3.03 -10.41 -10.64
CA PHE A 189 4.03 -11.24 -11.34
C PHE A 189 3.39 -12.48 -11.97
N ASP A 190 3.98 -12.96 -13.06
CA ASP A 190 3.63 -14.18 -13.79
C ASP A 190 2.13 -14.31 -14.13
N LEU A 191 1.46 -13.20 -14.47
CA LEU A 191 0.03 -13.19 -14.79
C LEU A 191 -0.30 -14.03 -16.05
N ASP A 192 0.65 -14.19 -16.96
CA ASP A 192 0.56 -15.05 -18.15
C ASP A 192 0.56 -16.55 -17.79
N GLN A 193 1.02 -16.91 -16.60
CA GLN A 193 1.11 -18.28 -16.09
C GLN A 193 0.19 -18.45 -14.87
N PRO A 194 -1.08 -18.88 -15.02
CA PRO A 194 -2.06 -18.88 -13.93
C PRO A 194 -1.65 -19.60 -12.63
N LYS A 195 -0.76 -20.59 -12.72
CA LYS A 195 -0.24 -21.34 -11.55
C LYS A 195 0.89 -20.61 -10.82
N LYS A 196 1.51 -19.61 -11.44
CA LYS A 196 2.58 -18.77 -10.87
C LYS A 196 2.13 -17.35 -10.55
N ALA A 197 1.01 -16.93 -11.16
CA ALA A 197 0.41 -15.61 -10.96
C ALA A 197 0.30 -15.26 -9.48
N ARG A 198 0.91 -14.14 -9.11
CA ARG A 198 0.97 -13.67 -7.72
C ARG A 198 0.92 -12.16 -7.62
N LEU A 199 0.41 -11.69 -6.49
CA LEU A 199 0.42 -10.32 -6.02
C LEU A 199 1.41 -10.22 -4.86
N VAL A 200 2.24 -9.19 -4.84
CA VAL A 200 3.33 -9.02 -3.86
C VAL A 200 3.33 -7.59 -3.33
N SER A 201 3.50 -7.42 -2.02
CA SER A 201 3.93 -6.16 -1.37
C SER A 201 5.37 -6.33 -0.91
N SER A 202 6.16 -5.25 -0.98
CA SER A 202 7.55 -5.25 -0.54
C SER A 202 7.74 -5.20 0.98
N GLY A 203 6.67 -5.39 1.73
CA GLY A 203 6.72 -5.49 3.18
C GLY A 203 7.16 -4.22 3.93
N PRO A 204 7.35 -4.37 5.26
CA PRO A 204 7.82 -3.33 6.17
C PRO A 204 9.14 -2.65 5.76
N ASN A 205 10.07 -3.37 5.14
CA ASN A 205 11.36 -2.81 4.76
C ASN A 205 11.26 -1.91 3.50
N GLY A 206 10.26 -2.15 2.64
CA GLY A 206 10.03 -1.41 1.39
C GLY A 206 11.01 -1.77 0.26
N LEU A 207 11.70 -2.90 0.38
CA LEU A 207 12.69 -3.47 -0.53
C LEU A 207 12.15 -4.80 -1.03
N LEU A 208 12.09 -4.96 -2.35
CA LEU A 208 11.59 -6.19 -2.93
C LEU A 208 12.70 -7.27 -2.93
N GLU A 209 12.43 -8.48 -2.43
CA GLU A 209 13.34 -9.62 -2.48
C GLU A 209 13.37 -10.29 -3.88
N ALA A 210 13.56 -9.47 -4.92
CA ALA A 210 13.41 -9.81 -6.34
C ALA A 210 14.15 -11.09 -6.79
N GLY A 211 15.37 -11.31 -6.31
CA GLY A 211 16.13 -12.53 -6.65
C GLY A 211 15.50 -13.82 -6.13
N VAL A 212 14.82 -13.76 -4.98
CA VAL A 212 14.07 -14.87 -4.40
C VAL A 212 12.70 -15.00 -5.06
N LEU A 213 12.05 -13.87 -5.33
CA LEU A 213 10.75 -13.83 -6.01
C LEU A 213 10.78 -14.43 -7.41
N ALA A 214 11.85 -14.22 -8.19
CA ALA A 214 11.99 -14.79 -9.53
C ALA A 214 12.05 -16.33 -9.54
N ALA A 215 12.63 -16.91 -8.48
CA ALA A 215 12.73 -18.35 -8.30
C ALA A 215 11.48 -18.96 -7.64
N ALA A 216 10.73 -18.14 -6.88
CA ALA A 216 9.55 -18.58 -6.14
C ALA A 216 8.35 -18.81 -7.07
N ASN A 217 7.68 -19.95 -6.89
CA ASN A 217 6.36 -20.19 -7.47
C ASN A 217 5.34 -20.49 -6.37
N CYS A 218 4.06 -20.30 -6.67
CA CYS A 218 2.97 -20.46 -5.71
C CYS A 218 2.80 -21.86 -5.10
N ALA A 219 3.46 -22.89 -5.63
CA ALA A 219 3.48 -24.22 -5.03
C ALA A 219 4.59 -24.37 -3.98
N GLU A 220 5.68 -23.61 -4.10
CA GLU A 220 6.89 -23.76 -3.28
C GLU A 220 7.13 -22.58 -2.34
N ILE A 221 6.34 -21.52 -2.47
CA ILE A 221 6.49 -20.25 -1.77
C ILE A 221 6.50 -20.38 -0.25
N TYR A 222 5.75 -21.34 0.29
CA TYR A 222 5.70 -21.63 1.74
C TYR A 222 6.99 -22.26 2.29
N ASN A 223 7.85 -22.78 1.41
CA ASN A 223 9.13 -23.41 1.76
C ASN A 223 10.34 -22.53 1.46
N THR A 224 10.12 -21.33 0.92
CA THR A 224 11.18 -20.37 0.60
C THR A 224 11.21 -19.26 1.65
N VAL A 225 12.41 -18.85 2.08
CA VAL A 225 12.56 -17.66 2.93
C VAL A 225 12.54 -16.44 2.01
N ILE A 226 11.45 -15.67 2.06
CA ILE A 226 11.19 -14.55 1.14
C ILE A 226 11.29 -13.21 1.88
N GLY A 227 12.13 -13.12 2.91
CA GLY A 227 12.26 -11.91 3.70
C GLY A 227 10.93 -11.52 4.36
N ASP A 228 10.57 -10.25 4.22
CA ASP A 228 9.35 -9.63 4.73
C ASP A 228 8.33 -9.25 3.64
N ASP A 229 8.63 -9.57 2.38
CA ASP A 229 7.68 -9.52 1.27
C ASP A 229 6.40 -10.33 1.60
N VAL A 230 5.24 -9.70 1.38
CA VAL A 230 3.94 -10.35 1.57
C VAL A 230 3.40 -10.81 0.23
N ILE A 231 3.08 -12.10 0.11
CA ILE A 231 2.68 -12.70 -1.18
C ILE A 231 1.30 -13.33 -1.11
N LEU A 232 0.49 -13.04 -2.13
CA LEU A 232 -0.80 -13.67 -2.39
C LEU A 232 -0.79 -14.37 -3.75
N CYS A 233 -1.02 -15.68 -3.72
CA CYS A 233 -1.15 -16.49 -4.93
C CYS A 233 -2.54 -16.36 -5.57
N LEU A 234 -2.56 -16.22 -6.91
CA LEU A 234 -3.76 -15.97 -7.69
C LEU A 234 -4.28 -17.23 -8.42
N GLN A 235 -3.82 -18.42 -8.02
CA GLN A 235 -4.32 -19.69 -8.54
C GLN A 235 -5.81 -19.92 -8.27
#